data_AF-A5Z473-F1
#
_entry.id   AF-A5Z473-F1
#
_cell.length_a   1.000
_cell.length_b   1.000
_cell.length_c   1.000
_cell.angle_alpha   90.00
_cell.angle_beta   90.00
_cell.angle_gamma   90.00
#
_symmetry.space_group_name_H-M   'P 1'
#
loop_
_entity.id
_entity.type
_entity.pdbx_description
1 polymer ?
#
loop_
_entity_poly.entity_id
_entity_poly.type
_entity_poly.pdbx_seq_one_letter_code
_entity_poly.pdbx_strand_id
1 'polypeptide(L)'
;MVANELPFERYVPTVLDILSKADKVIAYNAAFEDSYLKAYGIEVDPEKWIDPMIMFAEIYGEWNERRGSYKWQSLTKCATYYGYEFKAHDSLEDVKATLYCYKKMEEDIERRKGKC
;
A
#
# COMPACT_ATOMS: atom_id res chain seq x y z
N MET A 1 -10.84 -10.12 -17.59
CA MET A 1 -11.95 -10.78 -16.86
C MET A 1 -11.48 -12.14 -16.42
N VAL A 2 -11.71 -12.51 -15.15
CA VAL A 2 -11.41 -13.86 -14.64
C VAL A 2 -12.61 -14.75 -15.00
N ALA A 3 -12.35 -15.93 -15.55
CA ALA A 3 -13.42 -16.84 -15.93
C ALA A 3 -14.25 -17.25 -14.70
N ASN A 4 -15.58 -17.27 -14.86
CA ASN A 4 -16.54 -17.63 -13.82
C ASN A 4 -16.65 -16.67 -12.62
N GLU A 5 -16.03 -15.49 -12.70
CA GLU A 5 -16.17 -14.45 -11.68
C GLU A 5 -17.17 -13.37 -12.10
N LEU A 6 -17.85 -12.80 -11.10
CA LEU A 6 -18.69 -11.63 -11.32
C LEU A 6 -17.84 -10.41 -11.68
N PRO A 7 -18.35 -9.51 -12.53
CA PRO A 7 -17.65 -8.27 -12.86
C PRO A 7 -17.54 -7.36 -11.62
N PHE A 8 -16.50 -6.52 -11.56
CA PHE A 8 -16.15 -5.74 -10.37
C PHE A 8 -17.28 -4.81 -9.92
N GLU A 9 -18.08 -4.31 -10.86
CA GLU A 9 -19.27 -3.48 -10.65
C GLU A 9 -20.27 -4.10 -9.67
N ARG A 10 -20.32 -5.44 -9.57
CA ARG A 10 -21.17 -6.16 -8.61
C ARG A 10 -20.69 -5.97 -7.16
N TYR A 11 -19.42 -5.67 -6.96
CA TYR A 11 -18.79 -5.50 -5.66
C TYR A 11 -18.63 -4.03 -5.26
N VAL A 12 -18.86 -3.07 -6.16
CA VAL A 12 -18.76 -1.62 -5.89
C VAL A 12 -19.50 -1.19 -4.62
N PRO A 13 -20.76 -1.61 -4.36
CA PRO A 13 -21.45 -1.24 -3.11
C PRO A 13 -20.74 -1.73 -1.85
N THR A 14 -20.19 -2.94 -1.89
CA THR A 14 -19.43 -3.53 -0.77
C THR A 14 -18.13 -2.78 -0.54
N VAL A 15 -17.41 -2.45 -1.62
CA VAL A 15 -16.15 -1.69 -1.53
C VAL A 15 -16.40 -0.29 -0.97
N LEU A 16 -17.45 0.39 -1.42
CA LEU A 16 -17.87 1.69 -0.89
C LEU A 16 -18.23 1.63 0.60
N ASP A 17 -18.98 0.62 1.02
CA ASP A 17 -19.34 0.44 2.44
C ASP A 17 -18.09 0.26 3.32
N ILE A 18 -17.13 -0.55 2.87
CA ILE A 18 -15.86 -0.77 3.58
C ILE A 18 -15.04 0.52 3.65
N LEU A 19 -14.82 1.19 2.52
CA LEU A 19 -13.96 2.38 2.44
C LEU A 19 -14.57 3.60 3.15
N SER A 20 -15.89 3.77 3.10
CA SER A 20 -16.57 4.87 3.79
C SER A 20 -16.43 4.80 5.31
N LYS A 21 -16.40 3.57 5.87
CA LYS A 21 -16.24 3.30 7.31
C LYS A 21 -14.79 3.24 7.77
N ALA A 22 -13.84 3.13 6.86
CA ALA A 22 -12.42 3.05 7.21
C ALA A 22 -11.88 4.42 7.66
N ASP A 23 -11.13 4.45 8.76
CA ASP A 23 -10.39 5.64 9.19
C ASP A 23 -9.12 5.85 8.35
N LYS A 24 -8.52 4.76 7.87
CA LYS A 24 -7.29 4.73 7.09
C LYS A 24 -7.39 3.68 5.99
N VAL A 25 -6.81 3.98 4.82
CA VAL A 25 -6.73 3.07 3.67
C VAL A 25 -5.27 2.90 3.29
N ILE A 26 -4.75 1.68 3.46
CA ILE A 26 -3.34 1.37 3.24
C ILE A 26 -3.21 0.63 1.92
N ALA A 27 -2.38 1.15 1.02
CA ALA A 27 -2.11 0.54 -0.28
C ALA A 27 -0.65 0.78 -0.68
N TYR A 28 0.04 -0.27 -1.13
CA TYR A 28 1.39 -0.13 -1.66
C TYR A 28 1.30 0.44 -3.08
N ASN A 29 1.83 1.65 -3.30
CA ASN A 29 1.57 2.44 -4.51
C ASN A 29 0.10 2.92 -4.57
N ALA A 30 -0.32 3.67 -3.56
CA ALA A 30 -1.71 4.10 -3.35
C ALA A 30 -2.29 4.88 -4.54
N ALA A 31 -1.48 5.70 -5.22
CA ALA A 31 -1.91 6.44 -6.40
C ALA A 31 -2.36 5.53 -7.55
N PHE A 32 -1.74 4.34 -7.68
CA PHE A 32 -2.16 3.34 -8.65
C PHE A 32 -3.52 2.76 -8.27
N GLU A 33 -3.70 2.29 -7.02
CA GLU A 33 -4.98 1.76 -6.54
C GLU A 33 -6.12 2.78 -6.63
N ASP A 34 -5.87 4.03 -6.25
CA ASP A 34 -6.84 5.13 -6.35
C ASP A 34 -7.30 5.36 -7.80
N SER A 35 -6.39 5.27 -8.78
CA SER A 35 -6.75 5.38 -10.20
C SER A 35 -7.69 4.27 -10.66
N TYR A 36 -7.55 3.06 -10.13
CA TYR A 36 -8.46 1.95 -10.42
C TYR A 36 -9.83 2.16 -9.77
N LEU A 37 -9.89 2.58 -8.51
CA LEU A 37 -11.14 2.86 -7.81
C LEU A 37 -11.95 3.97 -8.52
N LYS A 38 -11.27 5.05 -8.92
CA LYS A 38 -11.89 6.16 -9.67
C LYS A 38 -12.49 5.74 -10.99
N ALA A 39 -11.92 4.74 -11.67
CA ALA A 39 -12.49 4.20 -12.91
C ALA A 39 -13.87 3.57 -12.70
N TYR A 40 -14.22 3.17 -11.46
CA TYR A 40 -15.54 2.66 -11.07
C TYR A 40 -16.38 3.68 -10.29
N GLY A 41 -15.98 4.96 -10.27
CA GLY A 41 -16.69 6.01 -9.54
C GLY A 41 -16.56 5.90 -8.02
N ILE A 42 -15.56 5.18 -7.52
CA ILE A 42 -15.26 5.08 -6.10
C ILE A 42 -14.22 6.14 -5.76
N GLU A 43 -14.60 7.07 -4.88
CA GLU A 43 -13.71 8.11 -4.38
C GLU A 43 -13.40 7.85 -2.90
N VAL A 44 -12.11 7.84 -2.57
CA VAL A 44 -11.60 7.76 -1.20
C VAL A 44 -11.05 9.12 -0.84
N ASP A 45 -11.38 9.60 0.36
CA ASP A 45 -10.82 10.82 0.91
C ASP A 45 -9.28 10.80 0.84
N PRO A 46 -8.64 11.77 0.15
CA PRO A 46 -7.19 11.86 0.04
C PRO A 46 -6.43 11.75 1.37
N GLU A 47 -7.02 12.24 2.46
CA GLU A 47 -6.39 12.23 3.80
C GLU A 47 -6.36 10.84 4.45
N LYS A 48 -7.20 9.90 3.98
CA LYS A 48 -7.23 8.53 4.52
C LYS A 48 -6.12 7.65 3.97
N TRP A 49 -5.51 8.01 2.84
CA TRP A 49 -4.52 7.18 2.18
C TRP A 49 -3.19 7.14 2.94
N ILE A 50 -2.65 5.93 3.07
CA ILE A 50 -1.30 5.68 3.53
C ILE A 50 -0.61 4.84 2.46
N ASP A 51 0.54 5.31 1.98
CA ASP A 51 1.36 4.60 1.00
C ASP A 51 2.68 4.11 1.62
N PRO A 52 2.76 2.83 2.04
CA PRO A 52 3.98 2.25 2.57
C PRO A 52 5.15 2.27 1.58
N MET A 53 4.92 2.41 0.26
CA MET A 53 6.00 2.51 -0.72
C MET A 53 6.82 3.80 -0.54
N ILE A 54 6.16 4.91 -0.23
CA ILE A 54 6.80 6.22 -0.01
C ILE A 54 7.56 6.16 1.32
N MET A 55 6.89 5.69 2.39
CA MET A 55 7.51 5.51 3.71
C MET A 55 8.76 4.62 3.62
N PHE A 56 8.66 3.51 2.89
CA PHE A 56 9.77 2.57 2.76
C PHE A 56 10.92 3.13 1.93
N ALA A 57 10.66 3.97 0.92
CA ALA A 57 11.72 4.60 0.14
C ALA A 57 12.67 5.41 1.04
N GLU A 58 12.11 6.16 2.00
CA GLU A 58 12.89 6.92 2.98
C GLU A 58 13.65 6.00 3.96
N ILE A 59 13.00 4.93 4.44
CA ILE A 59 13.64 3.96 5.34
C ILE A 59 14.78 3.21 4.66
N TYR A 60 14.60 2.82 3.40
CA TYR A 60 15.59 2.09 2.61
C TYR A 60 16.77 2.98 2.20
N GLY A 61 16.53 4.28 1.97
CA GLY A 61 17.57 5.30 1.87
C GLY A 61 18.33 5.36 0.54
N GLU A 62 17.86 4.70 -0.52
CA GLU A 62 18.49 4.77 -1.86
C GLU A 62 18.13 6.11 -2.55
N TRP A 63 19.01 7.10 -2.44
CA TRP A 63 18.81 8.43 -3.02
C TRP A 63 18.93 8.42 -4.55
N ASN A 64 18.05 9.15 -5.24
CA ASN A 64 18.10 9.37 -6.68
C ASN A 64 18.32 10.86 -6.98
N GLU A 65 19.57 11.25 -7.28
CA GLU A 65 19.94 12.64 -7.55
C GLU A 65 19.15 13.27 -8.70
N ARG A 66 18.86 12.51 -9.76
CA ARG A 66 18.12 13.03 -10.93
C ARG A 66 16.67 13.37 -10.61
N ARG A 67 16.08 12.68 -9.63
CA ARG A 67 14.69 12.90 -9.20
C ARG A 67 14.57 13.74 -7.94
N GLY A 68 15.69 14.00 -7.25
CA GLY A 68 15.70 14.75 -5.99
C GLY A 68 14.89 14.06 -4.88
N SER A 69 14.80 12.73 -4.91
CA SER A 69 13.99 11.96 -3.97
C SER A 69 14.60 10.59 -3.68
N TYR A 70 14.16 9.95 -2.60
CA TYR A 70 14.42 8.53 -2.41
C TYR A 70 13.72 7.69 -3.46
N LYS A 71 14.40 6.65 -3.93
CA LYS A 71 13.89 5.75 -4.96
C LYS A 71 12.89 4.78 -4.35
N TRP A 72 11.69 4.76 -4.91
CA TRP A 72 10.66 3.77 -4.58
C TRP A 72 11.16 2.35 -4.83
N GLN A 73 10.83 1.44 -3.91
CA GLN A 73 11.23 0.04 -3.97
C GLN A 73 9.98 -0.83 -4.13
N SER A 74 10.14 -2.03 -4.71
CA SER A 74 9.04 -2.98 -4.84
C SER A 74 8.58 -3.53 -3.49
N LEU A 75 7.33 -3.98 -3.43
CA LEU A 75 6.78 -4.67 -2.25
C LEU A 75 7.62 -5.89 -1.87
N THR A 76 8.07 -6.68 -2.83
CA THR A 76 8.96 -7.83 -2.57
C THR A 76 10.23 -7.41 -1.85
N LYS A 77 10.86 -6.31 -2.27
CA LYS A 77 12.07 -5.81 -1.61
C LYS A 77 11.78 -5.32 -0.18
N CYS A 78 10.65 -4.64 0.00
CA CYS A 78 10.18 -4.22 1.32
C CYS A 78 9.93 -5.42 2.24
N ALA A 79 9.26 -6.45 1.75
CA ALA A 79 8.97 -7.66 2.49
C ALA A 79 10.26 -8.41 2.86
N THR A 80 11.19 -8.58 1.92
CA THR A 80 12.51 -9.16 2.19
C THR A 80 13.28 -8.37 3.25
N TYR A 81 13.25 -7.03 3.19
CA TYR A 81 13.90 -6.18 4.20
C TYR A 81 13.37 -6.45 5.62
N TYR A 82 12.08 -6.72 5.74
CA TYR A 82 11.42 -7.03 7.02
C TYR A 82 11.26 -8.54 7.32
N GLY A 83 11.90 -9.41 6.53
CA GLY A 83 11.89 -10.86 6.73
C GLY A 83 10.52 -11.52 6.50
N TYR A 84 9.71 -11.02 5.57
CA TYR A 84 8.42 -11.59 5.20
C TYR A 84 8.46 -12.20 3.80
N GLU A 85 8.10 -13.47 3.70
CA GLU A 85 7.98 -14.20 2.44
C GLU A 85 6.51 -14.35 2.04
N PHE A 86 6.22 -14.19 0.75
CA PHE A 86 4.88 -14.30 0.20
C PHE A 86 4.95 -14.61 -1.30
N LYS A 87 3.83 -15.06 -1.85
CA LYS A 87 3.69 -15.26 -3.29
C LYS A 87 3.28 -13.94 -3.95
N ALA A 88 4.23 -13.27 -4.61
CA ALA A 88 3.95 -12.03 -5.33
C ALA A 88 2.97 -12.24 -6.50
N HIS A 89 2.18 -11.20 -6.80
CA HIS A 89 1.12 -11.22 -7.83
C HIS A 89 -0.08 -12.11 -7.47
N ASP A 90 -0.25 -12.38 -6.18
CA ASP A 90 -1.48 -12.90 -5.59
C ASP A 90 -2.06 -11.78 -4.72
N SER A 91 -3.21 -11.24 -5.09
CA SER A 91 -3.73 -10.00 -4.48
C SER A 91 -3.95 -10.13 -2.97
N LEU A 92 -4.34 -11.32 -2.48
CA LEU A 92 -4.53 -11.55 -1.06
C LEU A 92 -3.19 -11.60 -0.30
N GLU A 93 -2.18 -12.24 -0.88
CA GLU A 93 -0.84 -12.28 -0.29
C GLU A 93 -0.16 -10.90 -0.37
N ASP A 94 -0.34 -10.16 -1.46
CA ASP A 94 0.18 -8.81 -1.65
C ASP A 94 -0.38 -7.83 -0.58
N VAL A 95 -1.68 -7.87 -0.28
CA VAL A 95 -2.26 -7.01 0.77
C VAL A 95 -1.82 -7.41 2.18
N LYS A 96 -1.61 -8.71 2.46
CA LYS A 96 -1.04 -9.17 3.74
C LYS A 96 0.40 -8.70 3.91
N ALA A 97 1.22 -8.84 2.87
CA ALA A 97 2.61 -8.37 2.87
C ALA A 97 2.67 -6.85 3.06
N THR A 98 1.79 -6.10 2.39
CA THR A 98 1.67 -4.65 2.53
C THR A 98 1.39 -4.26 3.98
N LEU A 99 0.38 -4.88 4.61
CA LEU A 99 0.02 -4.61 6.00
C LEU A 99 1.15 -4.97 6.97
N TYR A 100 1.81 -6.11 6.78
CA TYR A 100 2.94 -6.52 7.60
C TYR A 100 4.08 -5.49 7.53
N CYS A 101 4.47 -5.11 6.31
CA CYS A 101 5.53 -4.13 6.10
C CYS A 101 5.18 -2.77 6.72
N TYR A 102 3.96 -2.28 6.53
CA TYR A 102 3.50 -1.03 7.14
C TYR A 102 3.66 -1.05 8.67
N LYS A 103 3.21 -2.12 9.33
CA LYS A 103 3.36 -2.25 10.79
C LYS A 103 4.82 -2.23 11.23
N LYS A 104 5.72 -2.85 10.47
CA LYS A 104 7.17 -2.81 10.75
C LYS A 104 7.77 -1.42 10.58
N MET A 105 7.32 -0.65 9.60
CA MET A 105 7.73 0.74 9.43
C MET A 105 7.28 1.60 10.61
N GLU A 106 6.05 1.44 11.08
CA GLU A 106 5.55 2.15 12.28
C GLU A 106 6.43 1.81 13.50
N GLU A 107 6.77 0.53 13.71
CA GLU A 107 7.71 0.12 14.77
C GLU A 107 9.10 0.76 14.64
N ASP A 108 9.62 0.92 13.42
CA ASP A 108 10.91 1.60 13.17
C ASP A 108 10.83 3.09 13.46
N ILE A 109 9.76 3.75 13.02
CA ILE A 109 9.53 5.19 13.22
C ILE A 109 9.44 5.50 14.71
N GLU A 110 8.65 4.72 15.47
CA GLU A 110 8.53 4.90 16.92
C GLU A 110 9.86 4.67 17.64
N ARG A 111 10.63 3.63 17.23
CA ARG A 111 11.99 3.40 17.76
C ARG A 111 12.97 4.53 17.48
N ARG A 112 12.80 5.27 16.38
CA ARG A 112 13.63 6.44 16.04
C ARG A 112 13.22 7.67 16.85
N LYS A 113 11.92 7.89 17.07
CA LYS A 113 11.40 9.00 17.90
C LYS A 113 11.85 8.90 19.35
N GLY A 114 11.85 7.71 19.94
CA GLY A 114 12.28 7.49 21.33
C GLY A 114 13.79 7.59 21.59
N LYS A 115 14.59 7.96 20.58
CA LYS A 115 16.05 8.16 20.68
C LYS A 115 16.47 9.63 20.67
N CYS A 116 15.52 10.57 20.52
CA CYS A 116 15.71 12.00 20.76
C CYS A 116 15.21 12.36 22.16
#